data_AF-A0A1S9TQH1-F1
#
_entry.id   AF-A0A1S9TQH1-F1
#
_cell.length_a   1.000
_cell.length_b   1.000
_cell.length_c   1.000
_cell.angle_alpha   90.00
_cell.angle_beta   90.00
_cell.angle_gamma   90.00
#
_symmetry.space_group_name_H-M   'P 1'
#
loop_
_entity.id
_entity.type
_entity.pdbx_description
1 polymer ?
#
loop_
_entity_poly.entity_id
_entity_poly.type
_entity_poly.pdbx_seq_one_letter_code
_entity_poly.pdbx_strand_id
1 'polypeptide(L)' 'MIKIARIVMIIAIVIVIIAGLIAPFSLKEKIVHTLGMFVYGAIGLGGITLLDNIIKKQRKEE' A
#
# COMPACT_ATOMS: atom_id res chain seq x y z
N MET A 1 -10.25 13.30 2.55
CA MET A 1 -10.54 11.92 2.09
C MET A 1 -9.27 11.13 1.80
N ILE A 2 -8.36 11.60 0.94
CA ILE A 2 -7.09 10.89 0.61
C ILE A 2 -6.14 10.67 1.79
N LYS A 3 -6.09 11.58 2.78
CA LYS A 3 -5.30 11.34 4.02
C LYS A 3 -5.78 10.10 4.78
N ILE A 4 -7.09 9.89 4.86
CA ILE A 4 -7.70 8.72 5.50
C ILE A 4 -7.40 7.47 4.67
N ALA A 5 -7.56 7.54 3.34
CA ALA A 5 -7.23 6.43 2.44
C ALA A 5 -5.75 6.00 2.58
N ARG A 6 -4.82 6.96 2.70
CA ARG A 6 -3.40 6.67 2.94
C ARG A 6 -3.17 5.97 4.28
N ILE A 7 -3.82 6.44 5.36
CA ILE A 7 -3.72 5.82 6.70
C ILE A 7 -4.28 4.38 6.66
N VAL A 8 -5.47 4.19 6.09
CA VAL A 8 -6.09 2.87 5.95
C VAL A 8 -5.20 1.91 5.17
N MET A 9 -4.57 2.38 4.09
CA MET A 9 -3.68 1.55 3.30
C MET A 9 -2.39 1.17 4.04
N ILE A 10 -1.82 2.09 4.82
CA ILE A 10 -0.66 1.76 5.69
C ILE A 10 -1.04 0.68 6.70
N ILE A 11 -2.20 0.80 7.34
CA ILE A 11 -2.71 -0.19 8.29
C ILE A 11 -2.89 -1.56 7.61
N ALA A 12 -3.47 -1.58 6.40
CA ALA A 12 -3.66 -2.81 5.64
C ALA A 12 -2.32 -3.49 5.30
N ILE A 13 -1.31 -2.72 4.87
CA ILE A 13 0.03 -3.24 4.59
C ILE A 13 0.64 -3.87 5.85
N VAL A 14 0.54 -3.20 6.99
CA VAL A 14 1.05 -3.72 8.28
C VAL A 14 0.38 -5.04 8.66
N ILE A 15 -0.95 -5.12 8.56
CA ILE A 15 -1.71 -6.35 8.87
C ILE A 15 -1.24 -7.51 7.99
N VAL A 16 -1.07 -7.29 6.69
CA VAL A 16 -0.68 -8.36 5.75
C VAL A 16 0.76 -8.80 5.97
N ILE A 17 1.68 -7.89 6.33
CA ILE A 17 3.06 -8.26 6.72
C ILE A 17 3.04 -9.15 7.95
N ILE A 18 2.27 -8.79 8.98
CA ILE A 18 2.13 -9.59 10.20
C ILE A 18 1.52 -10.97 9.88
N ALA A 19 0.49 -11.02 9.05
CA ALA A 19 -0.14 -12.27 8.62
C ALA A 19 0.86 -13.18 7.87
N GLY A 20 1.68 -12.64 6.97
CA GLY A 20 2.72 -13.39 6.27
C GLY A 20 3.85 -13.90 7.18
N LEU A 21 4.13 -13.19 8.28
CA LEU A 21 5.09 -13.63 9.30
C LEU A 21 4.55 -14.77 10.16
N ILE A 22 3.27 -14.76 10.52
CA ILE A 22 2.62 -15.80 11.34
C ILE A 22 2.28 -17.05 10.52
N ALA A 23 2.02 -16.88 9.22
CA ALA A 23 1.71 -18.00 8.34
C ALA A 23 2.85 -19.04 8.29
N PRO A 24 2.53 -20.34 8.18
CA PRO A 24 3.49 -21.45 8.20
C PRO A 24 4.21 -21.61 6.85
N PHE A 25 4.71 -20.51 6.30
CA PHE A 25 5.48 -20.47 5.07
C PHE A 25 6.95 -20.84 5.30
N SER A 26 7.58 -21.43 4.29
CA SER A 26 9.03 -21.63 4.29
C SER A 26 9.78 -20.29 4.28
N LEU A 27 11.05 -20.29 4.69
CA LEU A 27 11.86 -19.06 4.76
C LEU A 27 11.94 -18.33 3.40
N LYS A 28 11.99 -19.09 2.30
CA LYS A 28 12.01 -18.54 0.93
C LYS A 28 10.69 -17.86 0.58
N GLU A 29 9.57 -18.49 0.89
CA GLU A 29 8.24 -17.92 0.66
C GLU A 29 8.00 -16.67 1.52
N LYS A 30 8.48 -16.63 2.77
CA LYS A 30 8.42 -15.44 3.62
C LYS A 30 9.15 -14.25 3.00
N ILE A 31 10.34 -14.48 2.42
CA ILE A 31 11.11 -13.42 1.76
C ILE A 31 10.37 -12.92 0.50
N VAL A 32 9.90 -13.85 -0.34
CA VAL A 32 9.16 -13.50 -1.57
C VAL A 32 7.87 -12.76 -1.25
N HIS A 33 7.12 -13.22 -0.24
CA HIS A 33 5.89 -12.59 0.22
C HIS A 33 6.15 -11.18 0.76
N THR A 34 7.19 -11.01 1.57
CA THR A 34 7.54 -9.70 2.15
C THR A 34 7.97 -8.71 1.08
N LEU A 35 8.83 -9.13 0.14
CA LEU A 35 9.24 -8.29 -1.00
C LEU A 35 8.06 -7.96 -1.91
N GLY A 36 7.22 -8.94 -2.23
CA GLY A 36 6.00 -8.74 -3.01
C GLY A 36 5.08 -7.72 -2.35
N MET A 37 4.82 -7.87 -1.04
CA MET A 37 4.00 -6.92 -0.29
C MET A 37 4.61 -5.52 -0.23
N PHE A 38 5.93 -5.40 -0.18
CA PHE A 38 6.59 -4.11 -0.26
C PHE A 38 6.35 -3.43 -1.61
N VAL A 39 6.46 -4.18 -2.71
CA VAL A 39 6.18 -3.69 -4.07
C VAL A 39 4.71 -3.29 -4.21
N TYR A 40 3.77 -4.14 -3.80
CA TYR A 40 2.34 -3.82 -3.87
C TYR A 40 1.98 -2.61 -3.00
N GLY A 41 2.58 -2.50 -1.80
CA GLY A 41 2.40 -1.34 -0.93
C GLY A 41 2.91 -0.04 -1.56
N ALA A 42 4.07 -0.07 -2.21
CA ALA A 42 4.63 1.07 -2.93
C ALA A 42 3.75 1.50 -4.11
N ILE A 43 3.24 0.54 -4.89
CA ILE A 43 2.30 0.80 -6.00
C ILE A 43 1.02 1.44 -5.46
N GLY A 44 0.46 0.93 -4.36
CA GLY A 44 -0.72 1.51 -3.73
C GLY A 44 -0.50 2.96 -3.27
N LEU A 45 0.65 3.25 -2.65
CA LEU A 45 0.99 4.62 -2.21
C LEU A 45 1.17 5.57 -3.39
N GLY A 46 1.82 5.09 -4.45
CA GLY A 46 1.98 5.79 -5.71
C GLY A 46 0.63 6.13 -6.33
N GLY A 47 -0.26 5.14 -6.45
CA GLY A 47 -1.60 5.30 -7.01
C GLY A 47 -2.45 6.33 -6.25
N ILE A 48 -2.50 6.27 -4.92
CA ILE A 48 -3.21 7.26 -4.10
C ILE A 48 -2.63 8.67 -4.33
N THR A 49 -1.31 8.77 -4.48
CA THR A 49 -0.63 10.06 -4.67
C THR A 49 -0.91 10.65 -6.06
N LEU A 50 -0.94 9.81 -7.10
CA LEU A 50 -1.34 10.22 -8.44
C LEU A 50 -2.80 10.69 -8.47
N LEU A 51 -3.71 9.95 -7.82
CA LEU A 51 -5.11 10.36 -7.70
C LEU A 51 -5.27 11.69 -6.97
N ASP A 52 -4.51 11.92 -5.90
CA ASP A 52 -4.51 13.21 -5.19
C ASP A 52 -4.06 14.36 -6.09
N ASN A 53 -3.03 14.14 -6.91
CA ASN A 53 -2.53 15.13 -7.84
C ASN A 53 -3.54 15.42 -8.97
N ILE A 54 -4.19 14.39 -9.52
CA ILE A 54 -5.23 14.55 -10.55
C ILE A 54 -6.42 15.34 -10.00
N ILE A 55 -6.92 14.97 -8.82
CA ILE A 55 -8.04 15.67 -8.18
C ILE A 55 -7.68 17.13 -7.89
N LYS A 56 -6.47 17.39 -7.38
CA LYS A 56 -5.99 18.76 -7.13
C LYS A 56 -5.86 19.58 -8.42
N LYS A 57 -5.47 18.95 -9.52
CA LYS A 57 -5.39 19.61 -10.83
C LYS A 57 -6.77 19.98 -11.34
N GLN A 58 -7.72 19.03 -11.31
CA GLN A 58 -9.10 19.28 -11.74
C GLN A 58 -9.77 20.40 -10.93
N ARG A 59 -9.56 20.44 -9.61
CA ARG A 59 -10.09 21.49 -8.73
C ARG A 59 -9.49 22.89 -8.91
N LYS A 60 -8.36 22.99 -9.61
CA LYS A 60 -7.70 24.28 -9.91
C LYS A 60 -8.09 24.81 -11.30
N GLU A 61 -8.67 23.97 -12.14
CA GLU A 61 -9.15 24.30 -13.48
C GLU A 61 -10.65 24.64 -13.48
N GLU A 62 -11.36 24.39 -12.37
CA GLU A 62 -12.69 24.96 -12.02
C GLU A 62 -12.56 26.30 -11.27
#